data_AF-A0A806XAY0-F1
#
_entry.id   AF-A0A806XAY0-F1
#
_cell.length_a   1.000
_cell.length_b   1.000
_cell.length_c   1.000
_cell.angle_alpha   90.00
_cell.angle_beta   90.00
_cell.angle_gamma   90.00
#
_symmetry.space_group_name_H-M   'P 1'
#
loop_
_entity.id
_entity.type
_entity.pdbx_description
1 polymer ?
#
loop_
_entity_poly.entity_id
_entity_poly.type
_entity_poly.pdbx_seq_one_letter_code
_entity_poly.pdbx_strand_id
1 'polypeptide(L)'
;MLRIGQVEPTATSDGKYTDGNVAGGTPATRLRAPAFNAMQEELANIVESATMTLDPNDMTQVLTALKKLLLSRANPFGDIKSDGPAAIATALANLGLGEMPIIAKYGSALIGELVHWPMQQMPQEIWTDMKMEFIPYMGQSFDGSRYPLLAQLHPSLQLPADMRGEFVRGWDNGKGTDPSRALMSAQTDAFRAHTHTAVGMIYSYGWAANGPGKDYGNGTVTTSSTGGTETRPVNVAWNFIVRAK
;
A
#
# COMPACT_ATOMS: atom_id res chain seq x y z
N MET A 1 28.53 -40.78 17.60
CA MET A 1 29.11 -41.97 16.92
C MET A 1 29.96 -42.83 17.86
N LEU A 2 29.63 -44.12 17.92
CA LEU A 2 30.39 -45.18 18.60
C LEU A 2 31.81 -45.30 18.01
N ARG A 3 32.84 -45.42 18.85
CA ARG A 3 34.23 -45.66 18.40
C ARG A 3 34.57 -47.14 18.37
N ILE A 4 35.43 -47.56 17.44
CA ILE A 4 35.80 -48.97 17.26
C ILE A 4 36.45 -49.58 18.51
N GLY A 5 37.24 -48.81 19.27
CA GLY A 5 37.83 -49.29 20.54
C GLY A 5 36.84 -49.60 21.66
N GLN A 6 35.56 -49.23 21.51
CA GLN A 6 34.51 -49.61 22.46
C GLN A 6 33.94 -51.02 22.16
N VAL A 7 34.23 -51.58 20.98
CA VAL A 7 33.66 -52.88 20.52
C VAL A 7 34.69 -53.86 19.96
N GLU A 8 35.93 -53.41 19.75
CA GLU A 8 37.06 -54.23 19.33
C GLU A 8 38.32 -53.94 20.19
N PRO A 9 38.77 -54.93 20.99
CA PRO A 9 39.95 -54.80 21.83
C PRO A 9 41.27 -54.60 21.07
N THR A 10 41.35 -54.99 19.80
CA THR A 10 42.55 -54.79 18.96
C THR A 10 42.61 -53.42 18.29
N ALA A 11 41.73 -52.49 18.68
CA ALA A 11 41.85 -51.08 18.35
C ALA A 11 43.07 -50.46 19.04
N THR A 12 43.54 -49.33 18.51
CA THR A 12 44.58 -48.53 19.16
C THR A 12 44.12 -48.02 20.53
N SER A 13 45.05 -47.60 21.38
CA SER A 13 44.75 -47.06 22.71
C SER A 13 43.90 -45.76 22.69
N ASP A 14 43.89 -45.04 21.57
CA ASP A 14 43.00 -43.90 21.33
C ASP A 14 41.65 -44.27 20.68
N GLY A 15 41.40 -45.58 20.51
CA GLY A 15 40.12 -46.15 20.08
C GLY A 15 39.87 -46.11 18.57
N LYS A 16 40.92 -46.18 17.75
CA LYS A 16 40.88 -46.15 16.27
C LYS A 16 41.28 -47.48 15.64
N TYR A 17 41.04 -47.60 14.34
CA TYR A 17 41.47 -48.75 13.53
C TYR A 17 43.00 -48.78 13.38
N THR A 18 43.57 -49.97 13.34
CA THR A 18 44.97 -50.23 12.98
C THR A 18 45.07 -51.45 12.05
N ASP A 19 45.97 -51.40 11.08
CA ASP A 19 46.31 -52.56 10.23
C ASP A 19 47.10 -53.64 10.99
N GLY A 20 47.44 -53.38 12.26
CA GLY A 20 48.32 -54.22 13.05
C GLY A 20 49.78 -54.14 12.57
N ASN A 21 50.63 -54.94 13.19
CA ASN A 21 52.02 -55.11 12.80
C ASN A 21 52.43 -56.55 13.08
N VAL A 22 52.55 -57.34 12.01
CA VAL A 22 52.94 -58.76 12.09
C VAL A 22 54.33 -58.94 12.70
N ALA A 23 55.28 -58.05 12.42
CA ALA A 23 56.63 -58.10 12.98
C ALA A 23 56.67 -57.68 14.47
N GLY A 24 55.73 -56.83 14.87
CA GLY A 24 55.57 -56.35 16.26
C GLY A 24 54.54 -57.14 17.08
N GLY A 25 54.01 -58.25 16.56
CA GLY A 25 53.00 -59.06 17.25
C GLY A 25 51.68 -58.34 17.55
N THR A 26 51.40 -57.22 16.89
CA THR A 26 50.17 -56.42 17.10
C THR A 26 49.10 -56.86 16.11
N PRO A 27 47.96 -57.42 16.54
CA PRO A 27 46.88 -57.80 15.63
C PRO A 27 46.22 -56.59 14.97
N ALA A 28 45.71 -56.77 13.75
CA ALA A 28 44.87 -55.76 13.09
C ALA A 28 43.51 -55.59 13.81
N THR A 29 42.92 -54.41 13.68
CA THR A 29 41.57 -54.14 14.16
C THR A 29 40.55 -54.89 13.33
N ARG A 30 39.74 -55.73 13.97
CA ARG A 30 38.68 -56.47 13.29
C ARG A 30 37.50 -55.54 13.02
N LEU A 31 36.90 -55.67 11.85
CA LEU A 31 35.73 -54.89 11.48
C LEU A 31 34.48 -55.55 12.08
N ARG A 32 33.94 -54.96 13.15
CA ARG A 32 32.84 -55.50 13.95
C ARG A 32 31.51 -54.91 13.50
N ALA A 33 30.48 -55.74 13.40
CA ALA A 33 29.12 -55.30 13.01
C ALA A 33 28.59 -54.10 13.82
N PRO A 34 28.77 -54.02 15.16
CA PRO A 34 28.36 -52.83 15.93
C PRO A 34 28.95 -51.51 15.43
N ALA A 35 30.19 -51.51 14.93
CA ALA A 35 30.82 -50.29 14.42
C ALA A 35 30.18 -49.86 13.09
N PHE A 36 29.94 -50.80 12.15
CA PHE A 36 29.28 -50.49 10.88
C PHE A 36 27.83 -50.07 11.04
N ASN A 37 27.08 -50.76 11.89
CA ASN A 37 25.69 -50.40 12.18
C ASN A 37 25.63 -48.99 12.77
N ALA A 38 26.55 -48.63 13.69
CA ALA A 38 26.60 -47.28 14.22
C ALA A 38 26.87 -46.21 13.13
N MET A 39 27.72 -46.49 12.14
CA MET A 39 27.93 -45.55 11.03
C MET A 39 26.70 -45.43 10.13
N GLN A 40 26.05 -46.56 9.84
CA GLN A 40 24.83 -46.58 9.05
C GLN A 40 23.72 -45.80 9.72
N GLU A 41 23.49 -46.01 11.02
CA GLU A 41 22.46 -45.31 11.79
C GLU A 41 22.73 -43.80 11.87
N GLU A 42 23.98 -43.36 12.05
CA GLU A 42 24.30 -41.92 12.06
C GLU A 42 24.00 -41.25 10.71
N LEU A 43 24.33 -41.93 9.60
CA LEU A 43 23.99 -41.45 8.25
C LEU A 43 22.48 -41.50 7.98
N ALA A 44 21.80 -42.54 8.45
CA ALA A 44 20.35 -42.70 8.35
C ALA A 44 19.61 -41.59 9.12
N ASN A 45 20.06 -41.27 10.33
CA ASN A 45 19.52 -40.19 11.14
C ASN A 45 19.61 -38.82 10.43
N ILE A 46 20.67 -38.56 9.67
CA ILE A 46 20.76 -37.32 8.85
C ILE A 46 19.64 -37.29 7.81
N VAL A 47 19.37 -38.41 7.13
CA VAL A 47 18.30 -38.52 6.13
C VAL A 47 16.91 -38.38 6.76
N GLU A 48 16.67 -39.09 7.85
CA GLU A 48 15.38 -39.07 8.56
C GLU A 48 15.10 -37.71 9.21
N SER A 49 16.13 -37.03 9.75
CA SER A 49 16.00 -35.67 10.29
C SER A 49 15.66 -34.63 9.23
N ALA A 50 16.04 -34.88 7.97
CA ALA A 50 15.57 -34.13 6.82
C ALA A 50 14.14 -34.52 6.37
N THR A 51 13.41 -35.28 7.19
CA THR A 51 12.06 -35.82 6.94
C THR A 51 11.97 -36.67 5.65
N MET A 52 13.04 -37.39 5.32
CA MET A 52 13.09 -38.31 4.18
C MET A 52 13.00 -39.76 4.67
N THR A 53 12.39 -40.63 3.87
CA THR A 53 12.37 -42.07 4.13
C THR A 53 13.64 -42.71 3.55
N LEU A 54 14.27 -43.60 4.30
CA LEU A 54 15.43 -44.36 3.81
C LEU A 54 15.03 -45.25 2.63
N ASP A 55 15.76 -45.14 1.52
CA ASP A 55 15.60 -46.02 0.36
C ASP A 55 16.89 -46.82 0.15
N PRO A 56 16.86 -48.17 0.24
CA PRO A 56 18.03 -49.00 0.01
C PRO A 56 18.55 -48.92 -1.44
N ASN A 57 17.78 -48.38 -2.38
CA ASN A 57 18.18 -48.22 -3.79
C ASN A 57 18.74 -46.81 -4.10
N ASP A 58 18.71 -45.87 -3.15
CA ASP A 58 19.22 -44.51 -3.34
C ASP A 58 20.57 -44.28 -2.62
N MET A 59 21.62 -44.08 -3.40
CA MET A 59 22.97 -43.77 -2.88
C MET A 59 23.23 -42.26 -2.71
N THR A 60 22.24 -41.41 -2.95
CA THR A 60 22.34 -39.93 -2.90
C THR A 60 21.60 -39.30 -1.73
N GLN A 61 20.79 -40.07 -0.99
CA GLN A 61 19.92 -39.61 0.08
C GLN A 61 20.60 -38.74 1.15
N VAL A 62 21.83 -39.07 1.59
CA VAL A 62 22.58 -38.24 2.56
C VAL A 62 22.92 -36.85 2.00
N LEU A 63 23.34 -36.78 0.73
CA LEU A 63 23.64 -35.50 0.09
C LEU A 63 22.36 -34.65 -0.07
N THR A 64 21.26 -35.29 -0.46
CA THR A 64 19.95 -34.65 -0.60
C THR A 64 19.45 -34.13 0.74
N ALA A 65 19.59 -34.90 1.81
CA ALA A 65 19.25 -34.52 3.17
C ALA A 65 20.08 -33.32 3.66
N LEU A 66 21.39 -33.33 3.44
CA LEU A 66 22.27 -32.21 3.80
C LEU A 66 21.92 -30.93 3.06
N LYS A 67 21.61 -31.00 1.75
CA LYS A 67 21.13 -29.83 1.00
C LYS A 67 19.84 -29.25 1.58
N LYS A 68 18.92 -30.12 2.00
CA LYS A 68 17.64 -29.72 2.61
C LYS A 68 17.83 -29.11 3.99
N LEU A 69 18.68 -29.70 4.83
CA LEU A 69 18.95 -29.22 6.20
C LEU A 69 19.79 -27.93 6.24
N LEU A 70 20.65 -27.72 5.25
CA LEU A 70 21.66 -26.65 5.25
C LEU A 70 21.33 -25.49 4.30
N LEU A 71 20.07 -25.32 3.87
CA LEU A 71 19.57 -24.19 3.07
C LEU A 71 20.41 -22.91 3.29
N SER A 72 21.25 -22.60 2.30
CA SER A 72 22.40 -21.71 2.49
C SER A 72 21.95 -20.24 2.59
N ARG A 73 22.48 -19.50 3.56
CA ARG A 73 22.26 -18.05 3.71
C ARG A 73 23.09 -17.19 2.75
N ALA A 74 23.67 -17.75 1.69
CA ALA A 74 24.49 -16.99 0.74
C ALA A 74 23.63 -16.12 -0.20
N ASN A 75 22.42 -16.57 -0.54
CA ASN A 75 21.50 -15.82 -1.40
C ASN A 75 20.02 -16.02 -0.99
N PRO A 76 19.65 -15.71 0.27
CA PRO A 76 18.33 -16.06 0.80
C PRO A 76 17.18 -15.47 -0.02
N PHE A 77 17.34 -14.26 -0.57
CA PHE A 77 16.31 -13.66 -1.43
C PHE A 77 16.27 -14.23 -2.85
N GLY A 78 17.41 -14.69 -3.38
CA GLY A 78 17.44 -15.40 -4.66
C GLY A 78 16.84 -16.81 -4.56
N ASP A 79 17.04 -17.49 -3.42
CA ASP A 79 16.43 -18.78 -3.13
C ASP A 79 14.91 -18.62 -2.98
N ILE A 80 14.44 -17.65 -2.17
CA ILE A 80 13.01 -17.30 -2.07
C ILE A 80 12.40 -16.98 -3.44
N LYS A 81 13.14 -16.28 -4.31
CA LYS A 81 12.68 -15.97 -5.66
C LYS A 81 12.54 -17.24 -6.51
N SER A 82 13.45 -18.20 -6.33
CA SER A 82 13.48 -19.46 -7.08
C SER A 82 12.37 -20.41 -6.62
N ASP A 83 11.99 -20.36 -5.34
CA ASP A 83 10.86 -21.09 -4.75
C ASP A 83 9.48 -20.57 -5.22
N GLY A 84 9.45 -19.42 -5.89
CA GLY A 84 8.29 -18.91 -6.63
C GLY A 84 7.39 -17.93 -5.87
N PRO A 85 6.24 -17.52 -6.47
CA PRO A 85 5.44 -16.40 -5.99
C PRO A 85 4.90 -16.57 -4.55
N ALA A 86 4.57 -17.79 -4.13
CA ALA A 86 4.06 -18.06 -2.79
C ALA A 86 5.14 -17.86 -1.70
N ALA A 87 6.39 -18.25 -1.97
CA ALA A 87 7.52 -18.04 -1.09
C ALA A 87 7.85 -16.54 -0.98
N ILE A 88 7.83 -15.82 -2.10
CA ILE A 88 7.99 -14.36 -2.13
C ILE A 88 6.89 -13.68 -1.30
N ALA A 89 5.62 -14.04 -1.52
CA ALA A 89 4.49 -13.46 -0.78
C ALA A 89 4.59 -13.72 0.73
N THR A 90 4.97 -14.93 1.13
CA THR A 90 5.17 -15.30 2.53
C THR A 90 6.35 -14.54 3.15
N ALA A 91 7.47 -14.42 2.44
CA ALA A 91 8.63 -13.65 2.90
C ALA A 91 8.30 -12.16 3.08
N LEU A 92 7.59 -11.56 2.11
CA LEU A 92 7.10 -10.19 2.23
C LEU A 92 6.13 -10.03 3.41
N ALA A 93 5.19 -10.95 3.59
CA ALA A 93 4.26 -10.93 4.72
C ALA A 93 4.99 -11.01 6.07
N ASN A 94 5.97 -11.91 6.20
CA ASN A 94 6.78 -12.07 7.41
C ASN A 94 7.62 -10.82 7.74
N LEU A 95 8.02 -10.07 6.73
CA LEU A 95 8.74 -8.80 6.88
C LEU A 95 7.81 -7.59 7.04
N GLY A 96 6.49 -7.78 7.02
CA GLY A 96 5.51 -6.69 7.03
C GLY A 96 5.45 -5.89 5.72
N LEU A 97 6.01 -6.42 4.62
CA LEU A 97 6.10 -5.79 3.31
C LEU A 97 5.11 -6.39 2.29
N GLY A 98 4.11 -7.14 2.74
CA GLY A 98 3.13 -7.81 1.87
C GLY A 98 2.42 -6.86 0.89
N GLU A 99 2.15 -5.63 1.31
CA GLU A 99 1.48 -4.60 0.51
C GLU A 99 2.45 -3.68 -0.28
N MET A 100 3.77 -3.81 -0.07
CA MET A 100 4.76 -2.95 -0.75
C MET A 100 4.71 -3.03 -2.27
N PRO A 101 4.54 -4.20 -2.91
CA PRO A 101 4.38 -4.26 -4.36
C PRO A 101 3.20 -3.42 -4.87
N ILE A 102 2.10 -3.37 -4.10
CA ILE A 102 0.91 -2.60 -4.45
C ILE A 102 1.17 -1.11 -4.26
N ILE A 103 1.74 -0.72 -3.11
CA ILE A 103 2.07 0.68 -2.80
C ILE A 103 3.11 1.24 -3.78
N ALA A 104 4.13 0.45 -4.16
CA ALA A 104 5.14 0.88 -5.12
C ALA A 104 4.58 0.99 -6.55
N LYS A 105 3.62 0.13 -6.92
CA LYS A 105 3.00 0.13 -8.26
C LYS A 105 1.96 1.23 -8.43
N TYR A 106 1.15 1.48 -7.41
CA TYR A 106 -0.04 2.34 -7.50
C TYR A 106 0.02 3.59 -6.62
N GLY A 107 1.02 3.72 -5.75
CA GLY A 107 1.04 4.74 -4.69
C GLY A 107 0.15 4.35 -3.51
N SER A 108 0.14 5.20 -2.46
CA SER A 108 -0.74 5.03 -1.30
C SER A 108 -1.37 6.38 -0.93
N ALA A 109 -2.48 6.72 -1.58
CA ALA A 109 -3.34 7.81 -1.11
C ALA A 109 -3.77 7.52 0.34
N LEU A 110 -3.88 8.52 1.21
CA LEU A 110 -4.32 8.30 2.59
C LEU A 110 -5.81 7.90 2.61
N ILE A 111 -6.22 7.10 3.61
CA ILE A 111 -7.65 6.86 3.84
C ILE A 111 -8.32 8.21 4.11
N GLY A 112 -9.39 8.51 3.38
CA GLY A 112 -10.06 9.82 3.47
C GLY A 112 -9.50 10.91 2.55
N GLU A 113 -8.41 10.66 1.83
CA GLU A 113 -7.86 11.65 0.89
C GLU A 113 -8.82 11.90 -0.28
N LEU A 114 -9.07 13.17 -0.56
CA LEU A 114 -9.85 13.61 -1.70
C LEU A 114 -8.98 13.63 -2.96
N VAL A 115 -9.31 12.81 -3.94
CA VAL A 115 -8.56 12.64 -5.18
C VAL A 115 -9.41 13.12 -6.36
N HIS A 116 -8.80 13.93 -7.25
CA HIS A 116 -9.40 14.28 -8.54
C HIS A 116 -9.20 13.13 -9.52
N TRP A 117 -10.28 12.69 -10.16
CA TRP A 117 -10.31 11.51 -11.00
C TRP A 117 -10.96 11.79 -12.36
N PRO A 118 -10.29 11.50 -13.50
CA PRO A 118 -10.76 11.92 -14.82
C PRO A 118 -11.70 10.90 -15.49
N MET A 119 -11.92 9.73 -14.90
CA MET A 119 -12.72 8.66 -15.52
C MET A 119 -14.04 8.44 -14.78
N GLN A 120 -15.02 7.89 -15.50
CA GLN A 120 -16.28 7.45 -14.90
C GLN A 120 -16.10 6.15 -14.09
N GLN A 121 -15.30 5.21 -14.61
CA GLN A 121 -14.96 3.98 -13.91
C GLN A 121 -13.99 4.28 -12.77
N MET A 122 -14.16 3.62 -11.62
CA MET A 122 -13.27 3.80 -10.47
C MET A 122 -11.92 3.10 -10.66
N PRO A 123 -10.83 3.55 -9.98
CA PRO A 123 -9.52 2.92 -10.11
C PRO A 123 -9.52 1.39 -9.95
N GLN A 124 -10.22 0.87 -8.93
CA GLN A 124 -10.30 -0.57 -8.68
C GLN A 124 -11.08 -1.36 -9.74
N GLU A 125 -11.89 -0.70 -10.57
CA GLU A 125 -12.60 -1.33 -11.69
C GLU A 125 -11.68 -1.48 -12.92
N ILE A 126 -10.70 -0.58 -13.06
CA ILE A 126 -9.72 -0.59 -14.16
C ILE A 126 -8.55 -1.51 -13.80
N TRP A 127 -8.01 -1.40 -12.58
CA TRP A 127 -6.89 -2.19 -12.08
C TRP A 127 -7.38 -3.21 -11.06
N THR A 128 -7.82 -4.37 -11.53
CA THR A 128 -8.46 -5.41 -10.70
C THR A 128 -7.52 -6.08 -9.69
N ASP A 129 -6.20 -5.91 -9.84
CA ASP A 129 -5.18 -6.35 -8.88
C ASP A 129 -4.91 -5.31 -7.78
N MET A 130 -5.47 -4.09 -7.89
CA MET A 130 -5.42 -3.07 -6.84
C MET A 130 -6.16 -3.55 -5.59
N LYS A 131 -5.56 -3.34 -4.41
CA LYS A 131 -6.18 -3.66 -3.12
C LYS A 131 -6.87 -2.47 -2.45
N MET A 132 -6.59 -1.27 -2.95
CA MET A 132 -7.28 -0.05 -2.57
C MET A 132 -8.67 -0.01 -3.20
N GLU A 133 -9.60 0.62 -2.50
CA GLU A 133 -10.95 0.84 -3.00
C GLU A 133 -11.34 2.31 -2.84
N PHE A 134 -11.89 2.88 -3.91
CA PHE A 134 -12.33 4.27 -3.94
C PHE A 134 -13.84 4.37 -4.13
N ILE A 135 -14.46 5.36 -3.51
CA ILE A 135 -15.86 5.70 -3.73
C ILE A 135 -15.98 7.17 -4.16
N PRO A 136 -17.02 7.54 -4.94
CA PRO A 136 -17.29 8.94 -5.24
C PRO A 136 -17.52 9.78 -3.98
N TYR A 137 -17.14 11.06 -3.97
CA TYR A 137 -17.36 11.95 -2.83
C TYR A 137 -18.67 12.74 -2.98
N MET A 138 -19.81 12.07 -2.79
CA MET A 138 -21.14 12.59 -3.09
C MET A 138 -22.05 12.71 -1.85
N GLY A 139 -21.46 12.80 -0.64
CA GLY A 139 -22.22 12.92 0.61
C GLY A 139 -23.04 11.66 0.98
N GLN A 140 -22.79 10.53 0.32
CA GLN A 140 -23.55 9.31 0.52
C GLN A 140 -23.13 8.56 1.80
N SER A 141 -24.05 7.73 2.30
CA SER A 141 -23.75 6.77 3.37
C SER A 141 -22.86 5.64 2.85
N PHE A 142 -22.09 5.02 3.75
CA PHE A 142 -21.22 3.90 3.46
C PHE A 142 -21.28 2.83 4.55
N ASP A 143 -20.83 1.61 4.22
CA ASP A 143 -20.80 0.50 5.16
C ASP A 143 -19.52 0.55 6.01
N GLY A 144 -19.66 0.86 7.31
CA GLY A 144 -18.54 0.91 8.25
C GLY A 144 -17.91 -0.44 8.55
N SER A 145 -18.61 -1.55 8.33
CA SER A 145 -18.03 -2.90 8.47
C SER A 145 -17.10 -3.23 7.30
N ARG A 146 -17.46 -2.76 6.09
CA ARG A 146 -16.63 -2.87 4.89
C ARG A 146 -15.46 -1.89 4.89
N TYR A 147 -15.67 -0.67 5.40
CA TYR A 147 -14.68 0.42 5.42
C TYR A 147 -14.39 0.92 6.85
N PRO A 148 -13.79 0.09 7.72
CA PRO A 148 -13.62 0.42 9.14
C PRO A 148 -12.70 1.62 9.38
N LEU A 149 -11.67 1.83 8.54
CA LEU A 149 -10.79 2.99 8.66
C LEU A 149 -11.49 4.28 8.20
N LEU A 150 -12.33 4.21 7.17
CA LEU A 150 -13.15 5.35 6.76
C LEU A 150 -14.21 5.67 7.84
N ALA A 151 -14.76 4.65 8.50
CA ALA A 151 -15.68 4.83 9.63
C ALA A 151 -15.00 5.50 10.85
N GLN A 152 -13.71 5.26 11.08
CA GLN A 152 -12.95 6.00 12.10
C GLN A 152 -12.83 7.48 11.76
N LEU A 153 -12.64 7.82 10.47
CA LEU A 153 -12.59 9.21 10.01
C LEU A 153 -13.97 9.88 9.98
N HIS A 154 -15.00 9.13 9.61
CA HIS A 154 -16.39 9.58 9.51
C HIS A 154 -17.32 8.67 10.33
N PRO A 155 -17.43 8.89 11.66
CA PRO A 155 -18.20 8.03 12.55
C PRO A 155 -19.72 7.99 12.27
N SER A 156 -20.25 8.98 11.55
CA SER A 156 -21.65 9.01 11.09
C SER A 156 -21.94 8.01 9.97
N LEU A 157 -20.93 7.31 9.45
CA LEU A 157 -21.04 6.41 8.31
C LEU A 157 -21.58 7.09 7.05
N GLN A 158 -21.31 8.39 6.93
CA GLN A 158 -21.69 9.22 5.81
C GLN A 158 -20.54 10.17 5.46
N LEU A 159 -20.28 10.36 4.17
CA LEU A 159 -19.34 11.38 3.74
C LEU A 159 -19.88 12.77 4.09
N PRO A 160 -19.05 13.68 4.61
CA PRO A 160 -19.52 14.93 5.22
C PRO A 160 -20.00 15.99 4.22
N ALA A 161 -19.77 15.81 2.91
CA ALA A 161 -20.19 16.74 1.87
C ALA A 161 -20.38 16.03 0.51
N ASP A 162 -21.17 16.63 -0.37
CA ASP A 162 -21.24 16.31 -1.79
C ASP A 162 -20.37 17.29 -2.56
N MET A 163 -19.31 16.80 -3.21
CA MET A 163 -18.32 17.65 -3.87
C MET A 163 -18.64 17.92 -5.34
N ARG A 164 -19.79 17.47 -5.84
CA ARG A 164 -20.18 17.68 -7.24
C ARG A 164 -20.50 19.17 -7.47
N GLY A 165 -19.67 19.83 -8.29
CA GLY A 165 -19.80 21.25 -8.59
C GLY A 165 -19.16 22.18 -7.55
N GLU A 166 -18.51 21.62 -6.53
CA GLU A 166 -17.89 22.38 -5.46
C GLU A 166 -16.40 22.62 -5.71
N PHE A 167 -15.87 23.73 -5.20
CA PHE A 167 -14.44 24.01 -5.15
C PHE A 167 -13.89 23.80 -3.74
N VAL A 168 -12.71 23.18 -3.65
CA VAL A 168 -11.99 23.05 -2.37
C VAL A 168 -11.19 24.32 -2.09
N ARG A 169 -11.30 24.84 -0.87
CA ARG A 169 -10.43 25.90 -0.36
C ARG A 169 -9.70 25.42 0.89
N GLY A 170 -8.48 25.94 1.10
CA GLY A 170 -7.75 25.71 2.34
C GLY A 170 -8.56 26.22 3.54
N TRP A 171 -8.64 25.43 4.60
CA TRP A 171 -9.28 25.83 5.85
C TRP A 171 -8.45 26.91 6.53
N ASP A 172 -9.10 27.97 7.00
CA ASP A 172 -8.43 29.12 7.63
C ASP A 172 -7.63 28.73 8.86
N ASN A 173 -8.13 27.77 9.66
CA ASN A 173 -7.50 27.23 10.86
C ASN A 173 -6.89 28.31 11.78
N GLY A 174 -7.61 29.43 11.95
CA GLY A 174 -7.19 30.53 12.83
C GLY A 174 -6.20 31.53 12.21
N LYS A 175 -5.91 31.46 10.90
CA LYS A 175 -5.11 32.47 10.18
C LYS A 175 -5.80 33.83 10.14
N GLY A 176 -7.14 33.87 10.16
CA GLY A 176 -7.95 35.09 10.15
C GLY A 176 -8.29 35.64 8.75
N THR A 177 -8.02 34.88 7.68
CA THR A 177 -8.43 35.22 6.31
C THR A 177 -9.91 34.90 6.07
N ASP A 178 -10.40 33.81 6.64
CA ASP A 178 -11.81 33.40 6.63
C ASP A 178 -12.25 33.01 8.05
N PRO A 179 -12.35 34.01 8.95
CA PRO A 179 -12.57 33.77 10.37
C PRO A 179 -13.94 33.14 10.61
N SER A 180 -14.03 32.29 11.63
CA SER A 180 -15.25 31.56 12.01
C SER A 180 -15.72 30.49 11.01
N ARG A 181 -14.94 30.20 9.97
CA ARG A 181 -15.25 29.12 9.03
C ARG A 181 -14.99 27.75 9.64
N ALA A 182 -16.03 26.93 9.78
CA ALA A 182 -15.89 25.55 10.22
C ALA A 182 -15.27 24.68 9.11
N LEU A 183 -14.43 23.72 9.48
CA LEU A 183 -13.91 22.71 8.56
C LEU A 183 -15.08 21.94 7.92
N MET A 184 -14.98 21.60 6.62
CA MET A 184 -16.02 20.91 5.83
C MET A 184 -17.35 21.67 5.63
N SER A 185 -17.46 22.94 6.01
CA SER A 185 -18.69 23.70 5.72
C SER A 185 -18.72 24.21 4.27
N ALA A 186 -19.90 24.25 3.63
CA ALA A 186 -20.12 24.78 2.28
C ALA A 186 -20.42 26.30 2.25
N GLN A 187 -19.85 27.04 1.30
CA GLN A 187 -20.14 28.47 1.06
C GLN A 187 -20.83 28.61 -0.28
N THR A 188 -21.83 29.47 -0.36
CA THR A 188 -22.37 29.91 -1.65
C THR A 188 -21.35 30.79 -2.36
N ASP A 189 -21.55 30.96 -3.66
CA ASP A 189 -20.78 31.91 -4.44
C ASP A 189 -20.94 33.33 -3.87
N ALA A 190 -19.86 34.09 -3.95
CA ALA A 190 -19.84 35.48 -3.54
C ALA A 190 -18.85 36.26 -4.38
N PHE A 191 -19.23 37.49 -4.71
CA PHE A 191 -18.34 38.46 -5.32
C PHE A 191 -17.89 39.49 -4.32
N ARG A 192 -16.67 39.99 -4.52
CA ARG A 192 -16.23 41.17 -3.79
C ARG A 192 -17.12 42.36 -4.13
N ALA A 193 -17.61 43.05 -3.11
CA ALA A 193 -18.37 44.28 -3.27
C ALA A 193 -17.57 45.30 -4.11
N HIS A 194 -18.22 45.88 -5.10
CA HIS A 194 -17.65 46.90 -5.98
C HIS A 194 -18.75 47.85 -6.50
N THR A 195 -18.35 49.03 -6.97
CA THR A 195 -19.27 50.07 -7.47
C THR A 195 -18.86 50.53 -8.87
N HIS A 196 -19.86 50.86 -9.69
CA HIS A 196 -19.66 51.49 -11.01
C HIS A 196 -20.16 52.94 -10.93
N THR A 197 -19.41 53.88 -11.50
CA THR A 197 -19.85 55.28 -11.62
C THR A 197 -19.94 55.63 -13.10
N ALA A 198 -21.16 55.77 -13.61
CA ALA A 198 -21.41 56.32 -14.94
C ALA A 198 -21.79 57.80 -14.78
N VAL A 199 -20.94 58.69 -15.31
CA VAL A 199 -21.23 60.12 -15.40
C VAL A 199 -21.73 60.42 -16.81
N GLY A 200 -22.97 60.90 -16.94
CA GLY A 200 -23.56 61.28 -18.21
C GLY A 200 -24.58 62.40 -18.04
N MET A 201 -24.79 63.21 -19.08
CA MET A 201 -25.89 64.18 -19.14
C MET A 201 -27.21 63.42 -19.37
N ILE A 202 -28.16 63.53 -18.43
CA ILE A 202 -29.51 63.00 -18.61
C ILE A 202 -30.33 64.03 -19.39
N TYR A 203 -30.93 63.60 -20.51
CA TYR A 203 -31.89 64.40 -21.27
C TYR A 203 -33.30 64.09 -20.78
N SER A 204 -33.91 65.02 -20.03
CA SER A 204 -35.34 64.96 -19.75
C SER A 204 -36.06 65.80 -20.81
N TYR A 205 -36.91 65.16 -21.64
CA TYR A 205 -37.78 65.87 -22.56
C TYR A 205 -39.09 66.19 -21.83
N GLY A 206 -39.33 67.48 -21.60
CA GLY A 206 -40.52 67.98 -20.91
C GLY A 206 -40.58 69.50 -20.92
N TRP A 207 -41.55 70.06 -20.20
CA TRP A 207 -41.63 71.51 -19.97
C TRP A 207 -40.51 71.91 -19.00
N ALA A 208 -39.38 72.35 -19.55
CA ALA A 208 -38.32 72.94 -18.76
C ALA A 208 -38.85 74.21 -18.05
N ALA A 209 -38.25 74.59 -16.93
CA ALA A 209 -38.67 75.77 -16.16
C ALA A 209 -38.69 77.09 -16.97
N ASN A 210 -38.04 77.11 -18.16
CA ASN A 210 -37.96 78.26 -19.06
C ASN A 210 -38.63 78.05 -20.45
N GLY A 211 -39.55 77.09 -20.59
CA GLY A 211 -40.30 76.84 -21.84
C GLY A 211 -39.92 75.53 -22.55
N PRO A 212 -40.35 75.31 -23.81
CA PRO A 212 -40.00 74.10 -24.54
C PRO A 212 -38.48 74.05 -24.81
N GLY A 213 -37.76 73.19 -24.08
CA GLY A 213 -36.30 73.11 -24.10
C GLY A 213 -35.75 71.87 -23.38
N LYS A 214 -34.43 71.68 -23.43
CA LYS A 214 -33.71 70.56 -22.77
C LYS A 214 -33.07 71.05 -21.48
N ASP A 215 -33.41 70.45 -20.34
CA ASP A 215 -32.70 70.68 -19.07
C ASP A 215 -31.51 69.71 -18.95
N TYR A 216 -30.34 70.23 -18.54
CA TYR A 216 -29.13 69.44 -18.30
C TYR A 216 -28.97 69.16 -16.81
N GLY A 217 -29.27 67.92 -16.39
CA GLY A 217 -29.06 67.45 -15.03
C GLY A 217 -27.95 66.39 -14.95
N ASN A 218 -27.18 66.41 -13.87
CA ASN A 218 -26.31 65.28 -13.52
C ASN A 218 -27.17 64.23 -12.79
N GLY A 219 -27.15 62.98 -13.26
CA GLY A 219 -27.89 61.91 -12.60
C GLY A 219 -27.28 60.53 -12.85
N THR A 220 -27.66 59.58 -12.01
CA THR A 220 -27.12 58.21 -12.04
C THR A 220 -27.92 57.35 -13.01
N VAL A 221 -27.24 56.78 -14.02
CA VAL A 221 -27.83 55.77 -14.92
C VAL A 221 -27.48 54.39 -14.40
N THR A 222 -28.48 53.55 -14.18
CA THR A 222 -28.28 52.16 -13.75
C THR A 222 -28.06 51.29 -14.98
N THR A 223 -26.96 50.53 -15.01
CA THR A 223 -26.68 49.58 -16.10
C THR A 223 -27.59 48.35 -16.02
N SER A 224 -27.85 47.72 -17.16
CA SER A 224 -28.55 46.43 -17.20
C SER A 224 -27.70 45.30 -16.63
N SER A 225 -28.33 44.20 -16.22
CA SER A 225 -27.61 42.98 -15.83
C SER A 225 -26.84 42.40 -17.03
N THR A 226 -25.62 41.90 -16.78
CA THR A 226 -24.79 41.20 -17.77
C THR A 226 -24.19 39.95 -17.12
N GLY A 227 -24.16 38.83 -17.83
CA GLY A 227 -23.60 37.56 -17.36
C GLY A 227 -24.59 36.39 -17.37
N GLY A 228 -24.17 35.28 -16.79
CA GLY A 228 -25.00 34.08 -16.58
C GLY A 228 -25.48 33.95 -15.13
N THR A 229 -26.09 32.80 -14.80
CA THR A 229 -26.62 32.48 -13.46
C THR A 229 -25.56 32.16 -12.41
N GLU A 230 -24.31 31.97 -12.83
CA GLU A 230 -23.19 31.58 -11.97
C GLU A 230 -21.94 32.29 -12.47
N THR A 231 -21.08 32.70 -11.55
CA THR A 231 -19.75 33.18 -11.90
C THR A 231 -18.69 32.16 -11.57
N ARG A 232 -17.96 31.77 -12.60
CA ARG A 232 -16.89 30.78 -12.53
C ARG A 232 -15.75 31.15 -13.46
N PRO A 233 -14.49 30.85 -13.09
CA PRO A 233 -13.40 30.82 -14.05
C PRO A 233 -13.60 29.67 -15.04
N VAL A 234 -12.78 29.64 -16.10
CA VAL A 234 -12.68 28.47 -16.98
C VAL A 234 -12.32 27.25 -16.13
N ASN A 235 -13.06 26.16 -16.30
CA ASN A 235 -12.86 24.93 -15.56
C ASN A 235 -13.18 23.70 -16.43
N VAL A 236 -12.77 22.52 -15.97
CA VAL A 236 -13.09 21.22 -16.56
C VAL A 236 -13.61 20.32 -15.44
N ALA A 237 -14.72 19.63 -15.68
CA ALA A 237 -15.33 18.74 -14.68
C ALA A 237 -14.52 17.45 -14.51
N TRP A 238 -14.15 17.16 -13.26
CA TRP A 238 -13.50 15.92 -12.83
C TRP A 238 -14.33 15.28 -11.71
N ASN A 239 -14.22 13.97 -11.55
CA ASN A 239 -14.80 13.30 -10.38
C ASN A 239 -13.96 13.59 -9.15
N PHE A 240 -14.63 13.77 -8.03
CA PHE A 240 -14.01 13.70 -6.71
C PHE A 240 -14.27 12.31 -6.14
N ILE A 241 -13.19 11.62 -5.75
CA ILE A 241 -13.26 10.29 -5.13
C ILE A 241 -12.46 10.30 -3.83
N VAL A 242 -12.75 9.34 -2.95
CA VAL A 242 -12.01 9.12 -1.70
C VAL A 242 -11.59 7.68 -1.56
N ARG A 243 -10.36 7.47 -1.05
CA ARG A 243 -9.89 6.14 -0.68
C ARG A 243 -10.65 5.65 0.56
N ALA A 244 -11.42 4.58 0.39
CA ALA A 244 -12.20 3.91 1.42
C ALA A 244 -11.49 2.68 2.02
N LYS A 245 -10.57 2.07 1.26
CA LYS A 245 -9.75 0.90 1.66
C LYS A 245 -8.33 1.01 1.13
#